data_AF-A0A9E0TTJ0-F1
#
_entry.id   AF-A0A9E0TTJ0-F1
#
_cell.length_a   1.000
_cell.length_b   1.000
_cell.length_c   1.000
_cell.angle_alpha   90.00
_cell.angle_beta   90.00
_cell.angle_gamma   90.00
#
_symmetry.space_group_name_H-M   'P 1'
#
loop_
_entity.id
_entity.type
_entity.pdbx_description
1 polymer ?
#
loop_
_entity_poly.entity_id
_entity_poly.type
_entity_poly.pdbx_seq_one_letter_code
_entity_poly.pdbx_strand_id
1 'polypeptide(L)'
;MAPVQKYKDDFVLLLESGFIAASQTDEDAAVKLFRAAQLLQPENAMPKVGFGYIHLLKLELSQACKKFEEVLKTDPHNEMARAMLGLSTALTVKEADKGEKILQEALKKTDDPSVKNMASTAIEFVEKFVKKHPTPVQGQQPAKKAKNPKKGK
;
A
#
# COMPACT_ATOMS: atom_id res chain seq x y z
N MET A 1 -7.18 -27.20 23.72
CA MET A 1 -6.55 -26.39 22.65
C MET A 1 -5.14 -26.88 22.45
N ALA A 2 -4.70 -27.14 21.21
CA ALA A 2 -3.31 -27.50 20.96
C ALA A 2 -2.40 -26.30 21.29
N PRO A 3 -1.19 -26.50 21.86
CA PRO A 3 -0.30 -25.39 22.15
C PRO A 3 0.09 -24.67 20.86
N VAL A 4 -0.01 -23.34 20.85
CA VAL A 4 0.41 -22.45 19.75
C VAL A 4 1.84 -22.78 19.26
N GLN A 5 2.69 -23.22 20.20
CA GLN A 5 4.06 -23.68 19.97
C GLN A 5 4.18 -24.80 18.90
N LYS A 6 3.17 -25.66 18.74
CA LYS A 6 3.18 -26.75 17.75
C LYS A 6 3.22 -26.26 16.31
N TYR A 7 2.75 -25.04 16.06
CA TYR A 7 2.51 -24.50 14.72
C TYR A 7 3.49 -23.36 14.38
N LYS A 8 4.62 -23.24 15.10
CA LYS A 8 5.55 -22.12 14.88
C LYS A 8 6.10 -22.05 13.46
N ASP A 9 6.27 -23.21 12.82
CA ASP A 9 6.79 -23.31 11.46
C ASP A 9 5.75 -22.87 10.41
N ASP A 10 4.47 -22.80 10.78
CA ASP A 10 3.39 -22.33 9.91
C ASP A 10 3.34 -20.81 9.78
N PHE A 11 4.21 -20.07 10.50
CA PHE A 11 4.21 -18.61 10.48
C PHE A 11 4.33 -18.04 9.05
N VAL A 12 5.32 -18.52 8.28
CA VAL A 12 5.57 -18.03 6.92
C VAL A 12 4.37 -18.36 6.02
N LEU A 13 3.86 -19.59 6.11
CA LEU A 13 2.71 -20.03 5.34
C LEU A 13 1.46 -19.18 5.61
N LEU A 14 1.16 -18.91 6.88
CA LEU A 14 0.01 -18.09 7.28
C LEU A 14 0.18 -16.63 6.85
N LEU A 15 1.41 -16.10 6.95
CA LEU A 15 1.74 -14.75 6.51
C LEU A 15 1.54 -14.59 5.00
N GLU A 16 2.13 -15.47 4.20
CA GLU A 16 2.03 -15.46 2.74
C GLU A 16 0.58 -15.67 2.28
N SER A 17 -0.13 -16.62 2.89
CA SER A 17 -1.56 -16.84 2.63
C SER A 17 -2.38 -15.58 2.93
N GLY A 18 -2.03 -14.84 3.98
CA GLY A 18 -2.68 -13.57 4.32
C GLY A 18 -2.49 -12.50 3.23
N PHE A 19 -1.28 -12.38 2.68
CA PHE A 19 -1.02 -11.46 1.56
C PHE A 19 -1.75 -11.89 0.29
N ILE A 20 -1.80 -13.19 0.00
CA ILE A 20 -2.55 -13.74 -1.14
C ILE A 20 -4.05 -13.41 -0.98
N ALA A 21 -4.64 -13.70 0.19
CA ALA A 21 -6.04 -13.37 0.47
C ALA A 21 -6.32 -11.86 0.31
N ALA A 22 -5.44 -11.00 0.83
CA ALA A 22 -5.57 -9.56 0.70
C ALA A 22 -5.58 -9.12 -0.77
N SER A 23 -4.67 -9.64 -1.60
CA SER A 23 -4.62 -9.34 -3.04
C SER A 23 -5.84 -9.85 -3.82
N GLN A 24 -6.52 -10.88 -3.31
CA GLN A 24 -7.80 -11.37 -3.84
C GLN A 24 -9.00 -10.60 -3.30
N THR A 25 -8.79 -9.51 -2.55
CA THR A 25 -9.82 -8.71 -1.87
C THR A 25 -10.63 -9.45 -0.81
N ASP A 26 -10.17 -10.64 -0.38
CA ASP A 26 -10.73 -11.37 0.76
C ASP A 26 -10.14 -10.83 2.07
N GLU A 27 -10.64 -9.67 2.49
CA GLU A 27 -10.21 -8.98 3.71
C GLU A 27 -10.44 -9.84 4.96
N ASP A 28 -11.55 -10.56 5.02
CA ASP A 28 -11.89 -11.39 6.18
C ASP A 28 -10.89 -12.54 6.36
N ALA A 29 -10.51 -13.23 5.28
CA ALA A 29 -9.49 -14.26 5.32
C ALA A 29 -8.12 -13.66 5.65
N ALA A 30 -7.74 -12.56 4.99
CA ALA A 30 -6.46 -11.89 5.22
C ALA A 30 -6.28 -11.49 6.70
N VAL A 31 -7.29 -10.87 7.31
CA VAL A 31 -7.26 -10.47 8.72
C VAL A 31 -7.11 -11.68 9.64
N LYS A 32 -7.84 -12.76 9.40
CA LYS A 32 -7.74 -14.00 10.21
C LYS A 32 -6.34 -14.61 10.11
N LEU A 33 -5.77 -14.67 8.90
CA LEU A 33 -4.45 -15.22 8.64
C LEU A 33 -3.33 -14.39 9.27
N PHE A 34 -3.36 -13.07 9.12
CA PHE A 34 -2.40 -12.19 9.78
C PHE A 34 -2.50 -12.24 11.31
N ARG A 35 -3.71 -12.33 11.88
CA ARG A 35 -3.89 -12.55 13.33
C ARG A 35 -3.28 -13.87 13.78
N ALA A 36 -3.48 -14.95 13.02
CA ALA A 36 -2.87 -16.24 13.33
C ALA A 36 -1.32 -16.16 13.28
N ALA A 37 -0.75 -15.53 12.25
CA ALA A 37 0.69 -15.32 12.15
C ALA A 37 1.22 -14.46 13.33
N GLN A 38 0.50 -13.41 13.72
CA GLN A 38 0.85 -12.59 14.87
C GLN A 38 0.82 -13.36 16.19
N LEU A 39 -0.10 -14.32 16.36
CA LEU A 39 -0.12 -15.18 17.55
C LEU A 39 1.09 -16.12 17.61
N LEU A 40 1.61 -16.56 16.46
CA LEU A 40 2.79 -17.43 16.39
C LEU A 40 4.09 -16.67 16.64
N GLN A 41 4.22 -15.45 16.10
CA GLN A 41 5.38 -14.58 16.31
C GLN A 41 4.94 -13.16 16.69
N PRO A 42 4.63 -12.89 17.97
CA PRO A 42 4.13 -11.59 18.44
C PRO A 42 5.09 -10.41 18.21
N GLU A 43 6.39 -10.70 18.17
CA GLU A 43 7.45 -9.70 17.98
C GLU A 43 7.72 -9.40 16.50
N ASN A 44 7.25 -10.25 15.59
CA ASN A 44 7.46 -10.05 14.16
C ASN A 44 6.55 -8.94 13.63
N ALA A 45 7.13 -7.98 12.92
CA ALA A 45 6.40 -6.83 12.39
C ALA A 45 5.58 -7.14 11.12
N MET A 46 5.87 -8.23 10.41
CA MET A 46 5.27 -8.51 9.10
C MET A 46 3.74 -8.68 9.10
N PRO A 47 3.10 -9.32 10.11
CA PRO A 47 1.64 -9.32 10.18
C PRO A 47 1.03 -7.92 10.29
N LYS A 48 1.71 -6.99 10.99
CA LYS A 48 1.28 -5.57 11.08
C LYS A 48 1.44 -4.84 9.75
N VAL A 49 2.51 -5.15 9.00
CA VAL A 49 2.66 -4.70 7.60
C VAL A 49 1.48 -5.21 6.75
N GLY A 50 1.07 -6.47 6.94
CA GLY A 50 -0.11 -7.05 6.30
C GLY A 50 -1.41 -6.26 6.55
N PHE A 51 -1.66 -5.82 7.79
CA PHE A 51 -2.82 -4.97 8.09
C PHE A 51 -2.74 -3.59 7.39
N GLY A 52 -1.55 -2.99 7.31
CA GLY A 52 -1.34 -1.76 6.53
C GLY A 52 -1.58 -1.97 5.04
N TYR A 53 -1.17 -3.13 4.52
CA TYR A 53 -1.36 -3.51 3.11
C TYR A 53 -2.84 -3.63 2.73
N ILE A 54 -3.69 -4.16 3.63
CA ILE A 54 -5.15 -4.19 3.42
C ILE A 54 -5.71 -2.77 3.22
N HIS A 55 -5.33 -1.81 4.08
CA HIS A 55 -5.75 -0.42 3.93
C HIS A 55 -5.24 0.20 2.63
N LEU A 56 -4.01 -0.12 2.22
CA LEU A 56 -3.43 0.34 0.96
C LEU A 56 -4.22 -0.16 -0.25
N LEU A 57 -4.60 -1.44 -0.28
CA LEU A 57 -5.42 -2.02 -1.35
C LEU A 57 -6.80 -1.37 -1.45
N LYS A 58 -7.35 -0.90 -0.33
CA LYS A 58 -8.61 -0.15 -0.25
C LYS A 58 -8.46 1.34 -0.56
N LEU A 59 -7.25 1.80 -0.89
CA LEU A 59 -6.88 3.21 -1.07
C LEU A 59 -7.18 4.09 0.16
N GLU A 60 -7.23 3.50 1.34
CA GLU A 60 -7.35 4.20 2.63
C GLU A 60 -5.97 4.71 3.07
N LEU A 61 -5.36 5.57 2.24
CA LEU A 61 -3.94 5.93 2.29
C LEU A 61 -3.50 6.45 3.67
N SER A 62 -4.32 7.28 4.33
CA SER A 62 -4.00 7.79 5.67
C SER A 62 -3.91 6.68 6.73
N GLN A 63 -4.80 5.67 6.64
CA GLN A 63 -4.79 4.53 7.56
C GLN A 63 -3.62 3.60 7.26
N ALA A 64 -3.32 3.38 5.98
CA ALA A 64 -2.15 2.63 5.53
C ALA A 64 -0.85 3.26 6.05
N CYS A 65 -0.65 4.57 5.83
CA CYS A 65 0.51 5.30 6.35
C CYS A 65 0.64 5.16 7.86
N LYS A 66 -0.45 5.35 8.62
CA LYS A 66 -0.45 5.19 10.08
C LYS A 66 0.00 3.80 10.51
N LYS A 67 -0.45 2.74 9.82
CA LYS A 67 -0.06 1.36 10.13
C LYS A 67 1.41 1.10 9.85
N PHE A 68 1.95 1.59 8.74
CA PHE A 68 3.37 1.45 8.44
C PHE A 68 4.24 2.28 9.38
N GLU A 69 3.81 3.47 9.78
CA GLU A 69 4.48 4.25 10.82
C GLU A 69 4.48 3.55 12.18
N GLU A 70 3.39 2.89 12.57
CA GLU A 70 3.33 2.05 13.78
C GLU A 70 4.38 0.93 13.73
N VAL A 71 4.57 0.28 12.57
CA VAL A 71 5.62 -0.72 12.37
C VAL A 71 7.00 -0.09 12.53
N LEU A 72 7.27 1.02 11.83
CA LEU A 72 8.59 1.69 11.85
C LEU A 72 8.97 2.29 13.20
N LYS A 73 7.99 2.60 14.06
CA LYS A 73 8.25 3.00 15.45
C LYS A 73 8.83 1.86 16.29
N THR A 74 8.39 0.62 16.02
CA THR A 74 8.85 -0.57 16.75
C THR A 74 10.03 -1.26 16.08
N ASP A 75 10.11 -1.18 14.75
CA ASP A 75 11.17 -1.75 13.93
C ASP A 75 11.62 -0.70 12.88
N PRO A 76 12.52 0.22 13.26
CA PRO A 76 13.01 1.27 12.37
C PRO A 76 13.79 0.75 11.16
N HIS A 77 14.20 -0.52 11.14
CA HIS A 77 14.96 -1.13 10.06
C HIS A 77 14.08 -1.95 9.10
N ASN A 78 12.75 -1.89 9.29
CA ASN A 78 11.81 -2.56 8.39
C ASN A 78 11.70 -1.84 7.04
N GLU A 79 12.60 -2.15 6.11
CA GLU A 79 12.62 -1.50 4.80
C GLU A 79 11.37 -1.82 3.96
N MET A 80 10.71 -2.96 4.18
CA MET A 80 9.42 -3.27 3.56
C MET A 80 8.32 -2.30 4.02
N ALA A 81 8.19 -2.07 5.33
CA ALA A 81 7.24 -1.10 5.86
C ALA A 81 7.57 0.33 5.40
N ARG A 82 8.86 0.68 5.32
CA ARG A 82 9.30 1.98 4.77
C ARG A 82 8.91 2.14 3.30
N ALA A 83 9.12 1.12 2.48
CA ALA A 83 8.74 1.16 1.09
C ALA A 83 7.21 1.26 0.93
N MET A 84 6.44 0.49 1.70
CA MET A 84 4.97 0.57 1.69
C MET A 84 4.43 1.93 2.17
N LEU A 85 5.07 2.55 3.17
CA LEU A 85 4.79 3.94 3.57
C LEU A 85 5.08 4.91 2.43
N GLY A 86 6.22 4.75 1.75
CA GLY A 86 6.61 5.55 0.61
C GLY A 86 5.59 5.47 -0.52
N LEU A 87 5.15 4.26 -0.88
CA LEU A 87 4.09 4.06 -1.88
C LEU A 87 2.76 4.69 -1.44
N SER A 88 2.32 4.43 -0.21
CA SER A 88 1.06 4.98 0.32
C SER A 88 1.06 6.52 0.33
N THR A 89 2.20 7.11 0.70
CA THR A 89 2.41 8.56 0.66
C THR A 89 2.43 9.07 -0.78
N ALA A 90 3.11 8.37 -1.67
CA ALA A 90 3.26 8.79 -3.05
C ALA A 90 1.94 8.78 -3.83
N LEU A 91 1.03 7.86 -3.49
CA LEU A 91 -0.33 7.82 -4.06
C LEU A 91 -1.20 9.02 -3.65
N THR A 92 -0.80 9.78 -2.63
CA THR A 92 -1.41 11.07 -2.33
C THR A 92 -0.81 12.12 -3.26
N VAL A 93 -1.58 12.63 -4.23
CA VAL A 93 -1.09 13.51 -5.31
C VAL A 93 -0.21 14.67 -4.83
N LYS A 94 -0.57 15.30 -3.70
CA LYS A 94 0.21 16.43 -3.13
C LYS A 94 1.51 16.01 -2.45
N GLU A 95 1.64 14.73 -2.11
CA GLU A 95 2.78 14.15 -1.40
C GLU A 95 3.58 13.16 -2.28
N ALA A 96 3.31 13.12 -3.60
CA ALA A 96 3.98 12.23 -4.56
C ALA A 96 5.51 12.28 -4.44
N ASP A 97 6.10 13.48 -4.44
CA ASP A 97 7.55 13.68 -4.31
C ASP A 97 8.10 13.21 -2.96
N LYS A 98 7.32 13.36 -1.88
CA LYS A 98 7.71 12.92 -0.54
C LYS A 98 7.72 11.39 -0.48
N GLY A 99 6.69 10.74 -1.01
CA GLY A 99 6.62 9.28 -1.06
C GLY A 99 7.70 8.67 -1.95
N GLU A 100 8.01 9.28 -3.09
CA GLU A 100 9.11 8.86 -3.97
C GLU A 100 10.47 8.91 -3.24
N LYS A 101 10.74 9.97 -2.48
CA LYS A 101 11.97 10.05 -1.65
C LYS A 101 12.06 8.92 -0.63
N ILE A 102 10.96 8.61 0.05
CA ILE A 102 10.91 7.51 1.03
C ILE A 102 11.19 6.17 0.32
N LEU A 103 10.63 5.94 -0.87
CA LEU A 103 10.90 4.74 -1.67
C LEU A 103 12.39 4.65 -2.07
N GLN A 104 12.99 5.76 -2.49
CA GLN A 104 14.42 5.82 -2.83
C GLN A 104 15.31 5.52 -1.61
N GLU A 105 14.93 5.99 -0.43
CA GLU A 105 15.64 5.66 0.81
C GLU A 105 15.55 4.17 1.15
N ALA A 106 14.35 3.57 1.04
CA ALA A 106 14.16 2.14 1.29
C ALA A 106 15.00 1.30 0.31
N LEU A 107 15.00 1.67 -0.97
CA LEU A 107 15.79 1.01 -2.02
C LEU A 107 17.30 1.06 -1.74
N LYS A 108 17.80 2.17 -1.20
CA LYS A 108 19.22 2.33 -0.87
C LYS A 108 19.66 1.56 0.37
N LYS A 109 18.75 1.36 1.34
CA LYS A 109 19.06 0.77 2.65
C LYS A 109 18.88 -0.75 2.70
N THR A 110 18.13 -1.31 1.76
CA THR A 110 17.82 -2.73 1.74
C THR A 110 18.76 -3.52 0.84
N ASP A 111 19.10 -4.74 1.26
CA ASP A 111 19.68 -5.77 0.39
C ASP A 111 18.67 -6.83 -0.07
N ASP A 112 17.46 -6.82 0.50
CA ASP A 112 16.39 -7.76 0.17
C ASP A 112 15.89 -7.53 -1.27
N PRO A 113 16.02 -8.52 -2.18
CA PRO A 113 15.56 -8.41 -3.56
C PRO A 113 14.07 -8.07 -3.68
N SER A 114 13.23 -8.56 -2.76
CA SER A 114 11.79 -8.31 -2.75
C SER A 114 11.49 -6.84 -2.49
N VAL A 115 12.18 -6.23 -1.52
CA VAL A 115 12.05 -4.80 -1.22
C VAL A 115 12.62 -3.97 -2.37
N LYS A 116 13.77 -4.37 -2.96
CA LYS A 116 14.35 -3.69 -4.13
C LYS A 116 13.35 -3.64 -5.28
N ASN A 117 12.78 -4.79 -5.65
CA ASN A 117 11.81 -4.91 -6.74
C ASN A 117 10.53 -4.12 -6.46
N MET A 118 10.02 -4.17 -5.22
CA MET A 118 8.82 -3.44 -4.83
C MET A 118 9.05 -1.92 -4.88
N ALA A 119 10.16 -1.43 -4.32
CA ALA A 119 10.48 -0.02 -4.31
C ALA A 119 10.77 0.53 -5.71
N SER A 120 11.54 -0.18 -6.55
CA SER A 120 11.81 0.26 -7.93
C SER A 120 10.53 0.34 -8.77
N THR A 121 9.69 -0.70 -8.72
CA THR A 121 8.41 -0.73 -9.43
C THR A 121 7.49 0.42 -8.96
N ALA A 122 7.46 0.68 -7.65
CA ALA A 122 6.69 1.78 -7.10
C ALA A 122 7.20 3.16 -7.56
N ILE A 123 8.53 3.37 -7.60
CA ILE A 123 9.12 4.62 -8.11
C ILE A 123 8.75 4.83 -9.58
N GLU A 124 8.93 3.82 -10.43
CA GLU A 124 8.57 3.89 -11.84
C GLU A 124 7.07 4.19 -12.04
N PHE A 125 6.21 3.58 -11.23
CA PHE A 125 4.77 3.85 -11.26
C PHE A 125 4.47 5.30 -10.87
N VAL A 126 5.06 5.80 -9.78
CA VAL A 126 4.84 7.17 -9.29
C VAL A 126 5.30 8.20 -10.32
N GLU A 127 6.48 8.01 -10.90
CA GLU A 127 7.02 8.88 -11.94
C GLU A 127 6.14 8.88 -13.20
N LYS A 128 5.69 7.70 -13.64
CA LYS A 128 4.95 7.55 -14.89
C LYS A 128 3.48 7.94 -14.79
N PHE A 129 2.82 7.65 -13.67
CA PHE A 129 1.36 7.73 -13.57
C PHE A 129 0.89 8.77 -12.55
N VAL A 130 1.58 8.92 -11.41
CA VAL A 130 1.13 9.89 -10.40
C VAL A 130 1.60 11.30 -10.74
N LYS A 131 2.87 11.47 -11.08
CA LYS A 131 3.48 12.78 -11.35
C LYS A 131 3.20 13.32 -12.75
N LYS A 132 3.21 12.46 -13.77
CA LYS A 132 2.97 12.86 -15.18
C LYS A 132 1.48 13.01 -15.53
N HIS A 133 0.57 12.43 -14.76
CA HIS A 133 -0.87 12.48 -15.04
C HIS A 133 -1.71 12.85 -13.80
N PRO A 134 -1.69 14.10 -13.32
CA PRO A 134 -2.79 14.62 -12.53
C PRO A 134 -3.98 14.90 -13.48
N THR A 135 -4.75 13.89 -13.90
CA THR A 135 -5.95 14.11 -14.73
C THR A 135 -7.23 14.20 -13.89
N PRO A 136 -8.25 14.95 -14.34
CA PRO A 136 -8.61 16.19 -13.71
C PRO A 136 -10.00 16.09 -13.05
N VAL A 137 -10.04 16.25 -11.73
CA VAL A 137 -11.28 16.67 -11.06
C VAL A 137 -11.39 18.20 -11.16
N GLN A 138 -11.43 18.71 -12.38
CA GLN A 138 -12.06 19.99 -12.67
C GLN A 138 -13.29 19.66 -13.50
N GLY A 139 -14.45 19.96 -12.91
CA GLY A 139 -15.75 19.51 -13.37
C GLY A 139 -15.94 19.71 -14.86
N GLN A 140 -16.58 18.73 -15.48
CA GLN A 140 -17.26 18.90 -16.75
C GLN A 140 -18.17 20.13 -16.62
N GLN A 141 -17.73 21.28 -17.14
CA GLN A 141 -18.64 22.39 -17.39
C GLN A 141 -19.61 21.90 -18.47
N PRO A 142 -20.94 21.99 -18.24
CA PRO A 142 -21.89 21.59 -19.25
C PRO A 142 -21.67 22.45 -20.49
N ALA A 143 -21.50 21.80 -21.63
CA ALA A 143 -21.30 22.44 -22.93
C ALA A 143 -22.35 23.54 -23.13
N LYS A 144 -21.89 24.78 -23.38
CA LYS A 144 -22.76 25.92 -23.68
C LYS A 144 -23.67 25.54 -24.86
N LYS A 145 -24.98 25.54 -24.61
CA LYS A 145 -26.03 25.38 -25.63
C LYS A 145 -25.74 26.34 -26.80
N ALA A 146 -25.47 25.79 -27.98
CA ALA A 146 -25.39 26.57 -29.20
C ALA A 146 -26.75 27.23 -29.47
N LYS A 147 -26.74 28.56 -29.62
CA LYS A 147 -27.93 29.35 -29.96
C LYS A 147 -28.39 28.96 -31.37
N ASN A 148 -29.65 28.57 -31.46
CA ASN A 148 -30.37 28.27 -32.69
C ASN A 148 -30.59 29.56 -33.49
N PRO A 149 -30.18 29.69 -34.76
CA PRO A 149 -30.68 30.77 -35.62
C PRO A 149 -31.92 30.28 -36.36
N LYS A 150 -33.08 30.77 -35.93
CA LYS A 150 -34.28 30.82 -36.78
C LYS A 150 -33.95 31.60 -38.05
N LYS A 151 -34.15 31.00 -39.23
CA LYS A 151 -34.61 31.72 -40.43
C LYS A 151 -35.52 30.80 -41.25
N GLY A 152 -36.82 31.06 -41.14
CA GLY A 152 -37.81 30.59 -42.10
C GLY A 152 -37.65 31.34 -43.42
N LYS A 153 -37.94 30.62 -44.51
CA LYS A 153 -38.47 31.18 -45.74
C LYS A 153 -39.98 31.12 -45.66
#